data_AF-A0A2B7YNJ8-F1
#
_entry.id   AF-A0A2B7YNJ8-F1
#
_cell.length_a   1.000
_cell.length_b   1.000
_cell.length_c   1.000
_cell.angle_alpha   90.00
_cell.angle_beta   90.00
_cell.angle_gamma   90.00
#
_symmetry.space_group_name_H-M   'P 1'
#
loop_
_entity.id
_entity.type
_entity.pdbx_description
1 polymer ?
#
loop_
_entity_poly.entity_id
_entity_poly.type
_entity_poly.pdbx_seq_one_letter_code
_entity_poly.pdbx_strand_id
1 'polypeptide(L)'
;MENIRNREGVELMRIEVYIKFYNKIDIENFINKHPETVGYFKSCGLFLDNYFLLIDNEYMGVNNPYTQLKYLLKDFEATKNGIDLQTYEEIDDYESEIEDEFIDINYSYKLPNYISEI
;
A
#
# COMPACT_ATOMS: atom_id res chain seq x y z
N MET A 1 -0.48 -11.42 23.25
CA MET A 1 0.20 -10.12 23.13
C MET A 1 0.18 -9.47 24.52
N GLU A 2 1.31 -8.96 25.01
CA GLU A 2 1.39 -8.30 26.33
C GLU A 2 1.02 -6.83 26.22
N ASN A 3 0.10 -6.38 27.07
CA ASN A 3 -0.35 -5.00 27.11
C ASN A 3 0.71 -4.16 27.84
N ILE A 4 1.22 -3.12 27.18
CA ILE A 4 2.19 -2.21 27.78
C ILE A 4 1.40 -1.23 28.65
N ARG A 5 1.76 -1.11 29.93
CA ARG A 5 1.15 -0.14 30.85
C ARG A 5 2.13 0.95 31.20
N ASN A 6 1.66 2.19 31.31
CA ASN A 6 2.47 3.28 31.86
C ASN A 6 2.63 3.12 33.40
N ARG A 7 3.40 4.02 34.02
CA ARG A 7 3.64 3.99 35.49
C ARG A 7 2.37 4.19 36.33
N GLU A 8 1.29 4.66 35.72
CA GLU A 8 -0.02 4.91 36.35
C GLU A 8 -1.01 3.75 36.07
N GLY A 9 -0.56 2.68 35.41
CA GLY A 9 -1.39 1.53 35.10
C GLY A 9 -2.32 1.70 33.89
N VAL A 10 -2.19 2.82 33.15
CA VAL A 10 -2.93 3.06 31.90
C VAL A 10 -2.37 2.17 30.81
N GLU A 11 -3.27 1.46 30.13
CA GLU A 11 -2.95 0.65 28.97
C GLU A 11 -2.55 1.56 27.80
N LEU A 12 -1.31 1.39 27.34
CA LEU A 12 -0.80 2.08 26.16
C LEU A 12 -1.19 1.24 24.94
N MET A 13 -1.96 1.85 24.05
CA MET A 13 -2.23 1.26 22.74
C MET A 13 -0.91 1.20 21.97
N ARG A 14 -0.48 -0.02 21.62
CA ARG A 14 0.66 -0.21 20.74
C ARG A 14 0.19 0.04 19.31
N ILE A 15 0.61 1.16 18.73
CA ILE A 15 0.40 1.44 17.32
C ILE A 15 1.50 0.71 16.55
N GLU A 16 1.10 -0.20 15.67
CA GLU A 16 1.99 -0.88 14.74
C GLU A 16 1.82 -0.27 13.34
N VAL A 17 2.92 0.25 12.79
CA VAL A 17 2.97 0.76 11.43
C VAL A 17 3.86 -0.18 10.63
N TYR A 18 3.32 -0.73 9.55
CA TYR A 18 4.04 -1.66 8.70
C TYR A 18 4.57 -0.95 7.46
N ILE A 19 5.75 -1.36 7.00
CA ILE A 19 6.27 -0.97 5.69
C ILE A 19 6.35 -2.23 4.86
N LYS A 20 5.63 -2.23 3.74
CA LYS A 20 5.71 -3.26 2.71
C LYS A 20 6.84 -2.90 1.74
N PHE A 21 7.78 -3.82 1.61
CA PHE A 21 8.91 -3.74 0.69
C PHE A 21 8.62 -4.62 -0.52
N TYR A 22 8.26 -3.99 -1.62
CA TYR A 22 8.08 -4.65 -2.91
C TYR A 22 9.38 -4.63 -3.69
N ASN A 23 9.63 -5.66 -4.49
CA ASN A 23 10.70 -5.60 -5.48
C ASN A 23 10.36 -4.50 -6.50
N LYS A 24 11.29 -3.57 -6.73
CA LYS A 24 11.08 -2.45 -7.65
C LYS A 24 10.74 -2.92 -9.07
N ILE A 25 11.39 -3.98 -9.55
CA ILE A 25 11.17 -4.51 -10.91
C ILE A 25 9.73 -5.00 -11.06
N ASP A 26 9.17 -5.66 -10.03
CA ASP A 26 7.79 -6.15 -10.09
C ASP A 26 6.79 -4.98 -10.13
N ILE A 27 7.04 -3.92 -9.37
CA ILE A 27 6.24 -2.69 -9.43
C ILE A 27 6.40 -1.97 -10.77
N GLU A 28 7.61 -1.86 -11.29
CA GLU A 28 7.86 -1.26 -12.60
C GLU A 28 7.19 -2.07 -13.71
N ASN A 29 7.19 -3.41 -13.63
CA ASN A 29 6.47 -4.28 -14.56
C ASN A 29 4.96 -4.05 -14.49
N PHE A 30 4.38 -3.93 -13.30
CA PHE A 30 2.98 -3.56 -13.12
C PHE A 30 2.66 -2.20 -13.75
N ILE A 31 3.45 -1.16 -13.42
CA ILE A 31 3.28 0.19 -13.98
C ILE A 31 3.42 0.18 -15.51
N ASN A 32 4.30 -0.63 -16.07
CA ASN A 32 4.47 -0.72 -17.53
C ASN A 32 3.23 -1.30 -18.24
N LYS A 33 2.44 -2.15 -17.58
CA LYS A 33 1.14 -2.59 -18.11
C LYS A 33 0.08 -1.49 -18.06
N HIS A 34 0.16 -0.61 -17.06
CA HIS A 34 -0.80 0.47 -16.80
C HIS A 34 -0.07 1.81 -16.59
N PRO A 35 0.59 2.37 -17.63
CA PRO A 35 1.54 3.50 -17.48
C PRO A 35 0.91 4.76 -16.88
N GLU A 36 -0.40 4.94 -17.02
CA GLU A 36 -1.15 6.06 -16.45
C GLU A 36 -1.17 6.03 -14.91
N THR A 37 -0.94 4.87 -14.29
CA THR A 37 -0.97 4.69 -12.83
C THR A 37 0.31 5.14 -12.13
N VAL A 38 1.37 5.50 -12.87
CA VAL A 38 2.68 5.87 -12.30
C VAL A 38 2.60 7.01 -11.28
N GLY A 39 1.64 7.93 -11.46
CA GLY A 39 1.40 9.04 -10.53
C GLY A 39 0.95 8.54 -9.15
N TYR A 40 0.14 7.48 -9.11
CA TYR A 40 -0.43 6.91 -7.89
C TYR A 40 0.64 6.25 -7.02
N PHE A 41 1.56 5.50 -7.64
CA PHE A 41 2.69 4.90 -6.93
C PHE A 41 3.60 5.97 -6.34
N LYS A 42 3.84 7.06 -7.07
CA LYS A 42 4.66 8.19 -6.58
C LYS A 42 3.98 9.01 -5.49
N SER A 43 2.64 9.05 -5.43
CA SER A 43 1.91 9.74 -4.37
C SER A 43 1.76 8.92 -3.10
N CYS A 44 1.63 7.60 -3.23
CA CYS A 44 1.36 6.71 -2.10
C CYS A 44 2.61 6.02 -1.52
N GLY A 45 3.70 5.92 -2.28
CA GLY A 45 4.91 5.22 -1.84
C GLY A 45 6.20 5.88 -2.28
N LEU A 46 7.31 5.17 -2.03
CA LEU A 46 8.66 5.66 -2.31
C LEU A 46 9.48 4.58 -3.03
N PHE A 47 10.06 4.94 -4.17
CA PHE A 47 11.08 4.11 -4.82
C PHE A 47 12.45 4.38 -4.17
N LEU A 48 13.09 3.33 -3.65
CA LEU A 48 14.39 3.39 -3.01
C LEU A 48 15.24 2.18 -3.42
N ASP A 49 16.36 2.43 -4.10
CA ASP A 49 17.25 1.41 -4.66
C ASP A 49 16.48 0.35 -5.46
N ASN A 50 16.47 -0.89 -4.96
CA ASN A 50 15.82 -2.05 -5.57
C ASN A 50 14.39 -2.28 -5.06
N TYR A 51 13.84 -1.35 -4.29
CA TYR A 51 12.56 -1.53 -3.61
C TYR A 51 11.58 -0.39 -3.89
N PHE A 52 10.30 -0.74 -3.82
CA PHE A 52 9.20 0.20 -3.64
C PHE A 52 8.65 0.01 -2.22
N LEU A 53 8.62 1.10 -1.47
CA LEU A 53 8.19 1.13 -0.07
C LEU A 53 6.78 1.69 -0.01
N LEU A 54 5.90 0.96 0.66
CA LEU A 54 4.53 1.36 0.87
C LEU A 54 4.15 1.19 2.34
N ILE A 55 3.67 2.27 2.94
CA ILE A 55 3.23 2.25 4.33
C ILE A 55 1.84 1.60 4.38
N ASP A 56 1.68 0.66 5.30
CA ASP A 56 0.39 0.08 5.66
C ASP A 56 0.11 0.38 7.14
N ASN A 57 -0.72 1.40 7.35
CA ASN A 57 -1.11 1.91 8.66
C ASN A 57 -2.64 1.93 8.78
N GLU A 58 -3.21 0.87 9.36
CA GLU A 58 -4.65 0.71 9.54
C GLU A 58 -5.31 1.84 10.36
N TYR A 59 -4.56 2.48 11.26
CA TYR A 59 -5.07 3.59 12.08
C TYR A 59 -5.35 4.87 11.28
N MET A 60 -4.87 4.94 10.03
CA MET A 60 -5.14 6.08 9.14
C MET A 60 -6.44 5.92 8.34
N GLY A 61 -7.11 4.76 8.43
CA GLY A 61 -8.33 4.48 7.66
C GLY A 61 -8.12 4.73 6.16
N VAL A 62 -8.97 5.54 5.54
CA VAL A 62 -8.87 5.92 4.11
C VAL A 62 -7.61 6.73 3.77
N ASN A 63 -6.90 7.28 4.76
CA ASN A 63 -5.64 7.98 4.55
C ASN A 63 -4.42 7.05 4.59
N ASN A 64 -4.62 5.75 4.85
CA ASN A 64 -3.57 4.75 4.76
C ASN A 64 -3.03 4.71 3.31
N PRO A 65 -1.73 4.96 3.06
CA PRO A 65 -1.20 4.98 1.69
C PRO A 65 -1.42 3.67 0.93
N TYR A 66 -1.37 2.53 1.61
CA TYR A 66 -1.74 1.24 1.02
C TYR A 66 -3.19 1.24 0.52
N THR A 67 -4.14 1.64 1.36
CA THR A 67 -5.56 1.73 1.01
C THR A 67 -5.80 2.73 -0.14
N GLN A 68 -5.16 3.91 -0.09
CA GLN A 68 -5.29 4.91 -1.14
C GLN A 68 -4.81 4.41 -2.50
N LEU A 69 -3.67 3.70 -2.54
CA LEU A 69 -3.17 3.15 -3.79
C LEU A 69 -4.17 2.17 -4.41
N LYS A 70 -4.76 1.28 -3.59
CA LYS A 70 -5.80 0.35 -4.07
C LYS A 70 -7.01 1.08 -4.63
N TYR A 71 -7.52 2.08 -3.92
CA TYR A 71 -8.66 2.87 -4.38
C TYR A 71 -8.38 3.65 -5.67
N LEU A 72 -7.17 4.20 -5.83
CA LEU A 72 -6.77 4.87 -7.07
C LEU A 72 -6.69 3.89 -8.27
N LEU A 73 -6.27 2.64 -8.03
CA LEU A 73 -6.25 1.60 -9.06
C LEU A 73 -7.65 1.16 -9.46
N LYS A 74 -8.55 0.96 -8.48
CA LYS A 74 -9.97 0.67 -8.71
C LYS A 74 -10.65 1.77 -9.53
N ASP A 75 -10.50 3.02 -9.09
CA ASP A 75 -11.08 4.19 -9.77
C ASP A 75 -10.56 4.34 -11.21
N PHE A 76 -9.26 4.08 -11.42
CA PHE A 76 -8.67 4.08 -12.75
C PHE A 76 -9.28 3.03 -13.68
N GLU A 77 -9.47 1.80 -13.20
CA GLU A 77 -10.09 0.73 -13.98
C GLU A 77 -11.56 1.03 -14.29
N ALA A 78 -12.33 1.46 -13.27
CA ALA A 78 -13.72 1.85 -13.42
C ALA A 78 -13.87 2.98 -14.46
N THR A 79 -13.03 4.01 -14.37
CA THR A 79 -13.00 5.13 -15.32
C THR A 79 -12.69 4.64 -16.74
N LYS A 80 -11.72 3.73 -16.91
CA LYS A 80 -11.41 3.13 -18.22
C LYS A 80 -12.61 2.36 -18.80
N ASN A 81 -13.43 1.78 -17.93
CA ASN A 81 -14.65 1.05 -18.30
C ASN A 81 -15.89 1.95 -18.42
N GLY A 82 -15.75 3.28 -18.27
CA GLY A 82 -16.85 4.24 -18.36
C GLY A 82 -17.81 4.20 -17.16
N ILE A 83 -17.36 3.67 -16.03
CA ILE A 83 -18.08 3.63 -14.76
C ILE A 83 -17.56 4.78 -13.90
N ASP A 84 -18.49 5.56 -13.36
CA ASP A 84 -18.20 6.71 -12.50
C ASP A 84 -18.53 6.35 -11.05
N LEU A 85 -17.50 6.10 -10.23
CA LEU A 85 -17.63 5.75 -8.81
C LEU A 85 -17.60 7.04 -7.99
N GLN A 86 -18.72 7.38 -7.36
CA GLN A 86 -18.92 8.69 -6.73
C GLN A 86 -18.71 8.67 -5.20
N THR A 87 -18.69 7.47 -4.61
CA THR A 87 -18.61 7.28 -3.16
C THR A 87 -17.50 6.28 -2.78
N TYR A 88 -17.01 6.39 -1.55
CA TYR A 88 -16.05 5.40 -1.02
C TYR A 88 -16.65 4.00 -0.96
N GLU A 89 -17.96 3.87 -0.71
CA GLU A 89 -18.65 2.57 -0.69
C GLU A 89 -18.64 1.93 -2.09
N GLU A 90 -18.93 2.71 -3.13
CA GLU A 90 -18.86 2.22 -4.52
C GLU A 90 -17.44 1.81 -4.92
N ILE A 91 -16.41 2.56 -4.48
CA ILE A 91 -15.01 2.19 -4.72
C ILE A 91 -14.65 0.92 -3.95
N ASP A 92 -15.08 0.78 -2.70
CA ASP A 92 -14.77 -0.40 -1.89
C ASP A 92 -15.40 -1.66 -2.48
N ASP A 93 -16.65 -1.57 -2.93
CA ASP A 93 -17.44 -2.66 -3.53
C ASP A 93 -17.04 -2.99 -4.98
N TYR A 94 -16.30 -2.12 -5.67
CA TYR A 94 -15.88 -2.37 -7.05
C TYR A 94 -14.83 -3.50 -7.12
N GLU A 95 -15.15 -4.56 -7.85
CA GLU A 95 -14.21 -5.65 -8.18
C GLU A 95 -13.28 -5.20 -9.31
N SER A 96 -11.98 -5.14 -9.04
CA SER A 96 -10.96 -4.57 -9.93
C SER A 96 -9.86 -5.57 -10.20
N GLU A 97 -9.71 -5.98 -11.46
CA GLU A 97 -8.62 -6.87 -11.88
C GLU A 97 -7.26 -6.18 -11.71
N ILE A 98 -7.20 -4.85 -11.89
CA ILE A 98 -5.96 -4.08 -11.72
C ILE A 98 -5.56 -3.98 -10.23
N GLU A 99 -6.51 -3.82 -9.32
CA GLU A 99 -6.23 -3.89 -7.88
C GLU A 99 -5.74 -5.30 -7.49
N ASP A 100 -6.44 -6.34 -7.95
CA ASP A 100 -6.09 -7.73 -7.66
C ASP A 100 -4.67 -8.06 -8.15
N GLU A 101 -4.32 -7.66 -9.37
CA GLU A 101 -2.96 -7.80 -9.90
C GLU A 101 -1.90 -7.13 -9.02
N PHE A 102 -2.22 -5.97 -8.41
CA PHE A 102 -1.32 -5.28 -7.50
C PHE A 102 -1.21 -5.99 -6.14
N ILE A 103 -2.33 -6.47 -5.59
CA ILE A 103 -2.37 -7.20 -4.30
C ILE A 103 -1.54 -8.49 -4.39
N ASP A 104 -1.57 -9.15 -5.55
CA ASP A 104 -0.83 -10.40 -5.79
C ASP A 104 0.69 -10.21 -5.92
N ILE A 105 1.18 -8.96 -5.99
CA ILE A 105 2.63 -8.71 -6.01
C ILE A 105 3.24 -9.02 -4.65
N ASN A 106 4.21 -9.93 -4.65
CA ASN A 106 4.93 -10.30 -3.44
C ASN A 106 5.65 -9.11 -2.79
N TYR A 107 5.53 -9.03 -1.46
CA TYR A 107 6.24 -8.06 -0.64
C TYR A 107 6.81 -8.70 0.62
N SER A 108 7.74 -7.99 1.26
CA SER A 108 8.32 -8.34 2.56
C SER A 108 7.99 -7.27 3.60
N TYR A 109 7.88 -7.64 4.88
CA TYR A 109 7.87 -6.68 6.00
C TYR A 109 9.27 -6.43 6.59
N LYS A 110 10.29 -7.11 6.05
CA LYS A 110 11.68 -6.98 6.47
C LYS A 110 12.48 -6.33 5.35
N LEU A 111 13.17 -5.23 5.69
CA LEU A 111 14.28 -4.74 4.88
C LEU A 111 15.31 -5.86 4.73
N PRO A 112 15.86 -6.07 3.52
CA PRO A 112 17.10 -6.82 3.38
C PRO A 112 18.17 -6.13 4.23
N ASN A 113 18.94 -6.92 4.98
CA ASN A 113 20.01 -6.38 5.79
C ASN A 113 21.12 -5.84 4.86
N TYR A 114 21.28 -4.52 4.79
CA TYR A 114 22.36 -3.85 4.05
C TYR A 114 23.65 -3.72 4.87
N ILE A 115 23.57 -4.01 6.16
CA ILE A 115 24.78 -4.21 6.97
C ILE A 115 25.27 -5.62 6.63
N SER A 116 26.11 -5.71 5.59
CA SER A 116 27.02 -6.84 5.46
C SER A 116 27.77 -6.97 6.79
N GLU A 117 27.76 -8.15 7.41
CA GLU A 117 28.77 -8.47 8.42
C GLU A 117 30.14 -8.21 7.77
N ILE A 118 30.82 -7.16 8.24
CA ILE A 118 32.21 -6.86 7.92
C ILE A 118 33.08 -7.77 8.80
#